data_AF-A0A2I0A7L5-F1
#
_entry.id   AF-A0A2I0A7L5-F1
#
_cell.length_a   1.000
_cell.length_b   1.000
_cell.length_c   1.000
_cell.angle_alpha   90.00
_cell.angle_beta   90.00
_cell.angle_gamma   90.00
#
_symmetry.space_group_name_H-M   'P 1'
#
loop_
_entity.id
_entity.type
_entity.pdbx_description
1 polymer ?
#
loop_
_entity_poly.entity_id
_entity_poly.type
_entity_poly.pdbx_seq_one_letter_code
_entity_poly.pdbx_strand_id
1 'polypeptide(L)'
;MYSTSCLALASPSSAMASPAAAAWLLSSLGGSGAFPFSHCVYLRGGFAAGSAERRHGISSTVAKAATRRENRTARHERVRKKVHGTPEKPRMSIFRSNKHLYVQVIDDTKMHTLAAASTLQKLISEGADYTCGPTIEVAKKVGEAIAKSCVEKGITQVCFDRGGYPYHGRIQALAEAAREHGLLF
;
A
#
# COMPACT_ATOMS: atom_id res chain seq x y z
N MET A 1 39.23 52.59 -21.53
CA MET A 1 38.77 53.39 -22.69
C MET A 1 38.13 52.38 -23.66
N TYR A 2 36.84 52.29 -23.97
CA TYR A 2 35.57 52.96 -23.60
C TYR A 2 34.43 51.92 -23.91
N SER A 3 33.20 51.94 -23.39
CA SER A 3 32.45 52.86 -22.51
C SER A 3 31.35 52.09 -21.71
N THR A 4 30.69 52.76 -20.77
CA THR A 4 29.29 52.53 -20.35
C THR A 4 28.32 52.66 -21.55
N SER A 5 27.04 52.23 -21.58
CA SER A 5 26.00 52.01 -20.55
C SER A 5 24.75 51.37 -21.21
N CYS A 6 23.62 51.29 -20.50
CA CYS A 6 22.25 50.97 -20.95
C CYS A 6 21.90 49.46 -21.02
N LEU A 7 20.73 48.99 -20.58
CA LEU A 7 19.56 49.71 -20.02
C LEU A 7 18.87 48.85 -18.96
N ALA A 8 18.52 49.45 -17.83
CA ALA A 8 17.60 48.85 -16.87
C ALA A 8 16.16 49.08 -17.34
N LEU A 9 15.34 48.02 -17.35
CA LEU A 9 13.89 48.16 -17.36
C LEU A 9 13.31 47.26 -16.27
N ALA A 10 12.66 47.92 -15.31
CA ALA A 10 11.98 47.28 -14.20
C ALA A 10 10.59 46.80 -14.61
N SER A 11 10.16 45.67 -14.04
CA SER A 11 8.79 45.17 -14.12
C SER A 11 8.08 45.44 -12.79
N PRO A 12 7.14 46.40 -12.71
CA PRO A 12 6.26 46.56 -11.55
C PRO A 12 4.98 45.74 -11.70
N SER A 13 4.25 45.59 -10.59
CA SER A 13 2.94 44.92 -10.46
C SER A 13 3.00 43.37 -10.49
N SER A 14 2.32 42.63 -9.60
CA SER A 14 1.30 43.02 -8.61
C SER A 14 1.48 42.27 -7.28
N ALA A 15 1.29 42.99 -6.18
CA ALA A 15 0.89 42.36 -4.93
C ALA A 15 -0.63 42.14 -4.95
N MET A 16 -1.11 41.05 -4.37
CA MET A 16 -2.07 41.11 -3.25
C MET A 16 -2.25 39.74 -2.61
N ALA A 17 -2.07 39.69 -1.30
CA ALA A 17 -2.23 38.50 -0.48
C ALA A 17 -3.70 38.28 -0.09
N SER A 18 -4.05 37.04 0.28
CA SER A 18 -5.38 36.68 0.77
C SER A 18 -5.78 37.48 2.02
N PRO A 19 -7.02 38.00 2.10
CA PRO A 19 -7.60 38.44 3.36
C PRO A 19 -8.04 37.21 4.17
N ALA A 20 -7.36 36.97 5.28
CA ALA A 20 -7.89 36.12 6.35
C ALA A 20 -8.91 36.90 7.20
N ALA A 21 -9.76 36.16 7.92
CA ALA A 21 -10.59 36.62 9.04
C ALA A 21 -11.64 37.72 8.75
N ALA A 22 -12.87 37.26 8.48
CA ALA A 22 -14.09 38.00 8.82
C ALA A 22 -14.96 37.13 9.74
N ALA A 23 -14.74 37.25 11.05
CA ALA A 23 -15.64 36.68 12.04
C ALA A 23 -16.91 37.54 12.13
N TRP A 24 -18.08 36.93 11.97
CA TRP A 24 -19.37 37.55 12.29
C TRP A 24 -20.16 36.68 13.27
N LEU A 25 -20.67 37.34 14.29
CA LEU A 25 -21.34 36.74 15.45
C LEU A 25 -22.84 36.50 15.18
N LEU A 26 -23.34 35.48 15.88
CA LEU A 26 -24.73 35.23 16.34
C LEU A 26 -25.88 36.08 15.75
N SER A 27 -26.89 35.37 15.24
CA SER A 27 -28.30 35.45 15.72
C SER A 27 -29.09 34.30 15.08
N SER A 28 -29.50 33.27 15.85
CA SER A 28 -30.71 33.20 16.68
C SER A 28 -31.98 32.87 15.88
N LEU A 29 -32.42 31.61 16.01
CA LEU A 29 -33.75 31.00 15.77
C LEU A 29 -33.45 29.49 15.92
N GLY A 30 -34.04 28.70 16.80
CA GLY A 30 -35.36 28.73 17.43
C GLY A 30 -35.89 27.30 17.30
N GLY A 31 -35.94 26.53 18.40
CA GLY A 31 -36.06 25.07 18.30
C GLY A 31 -36.27 24.38 19.65
N SER A 32 -37.32 24.78 20.37
CA SER A 32 -37.77 24.14 21.61
C SER A 32 -38.23 22.70 21.38
N GLY A 33 -37.71 21.74 22.17
CA GLY A 33 -38.07 20.33 22.04
C GLY A 33 -37.55 19.43 23.16
N ALA A 34 -37.34 19.96 24.37
CA ALA A 34 -36.97 19.15 25.53
C ALA A 34 -38.21 18.38 26.04
N PHE A 35 -38.24 17.07 25.83
CA PHE A 35 -39.22 16.17 26.44
C PHE A 35 -38.75 15.77 27.85
N PRO A 36 -39.46 16.17 28.92
CA PRO A 36 -39.14 15.73 30.28
C PRO A 36 -40.06 14.59 30.68
N PHE A 37 -39.55 13.36 30.87
CA PHE A 37 -40.31 12.36 31.61
C PHE A 37 -39.45 11.53 32.56
N SER A 38 -39.61 11.87 33.85
CA SER A 38 -39.36 11.07 35.04
C SER A 38 -38.15 10.14 35.05
N HIS A 39 -37.07 10.67 35.64
CA HIS A 39 -36.24 9.93 36.59
C HIS A 39 -37.06 8.89 37.40
N CYS A 40 -36.75 7.60 37.22
CA CYS A 40 -37.20 6.57 38.15
C CYS A 40 -36.29 6.62 39.40
N VAL A 41 -36.74 7.32 40.44
CA VAL A 41 -36.07 7.34 41.75
C VAL A 41 -36.99 6.67 42.75
N TYR A 42 -36.66 5.43 43.14
CA TYR A 42 -37.05 4.68 44.35
C TYR A 42 -36.66 3.21 44.04
N LEU A 43 -35.91 2.46 44.84
CA LEU A 43 -35.66 2.52 46.29
C LEU A 43 -34.18 2.35 46.66
N ARG A 44 -33.82 2.88 47.84
CA ARG A 44 -32.57 2.55 48.54
C ARG A 44 -32.62 1.10 49.04
N GLY A 45 -31.98 0.18 48.32
CA GLY A 45 -31.62 -1.14 48.84
C GLY A 45 -30.17 -1.12 49.34
N GLY A 46 -29.97 -1.06 50.65
CA GLY A 46 -28.63 -1.08 51.23
C GLY A 46 -28.00 -2.46 51.10
N PHE A 47 -27.14 -2.67 50.12
CA PHE A 47 -26.23 -3.81 50.09
C PHE A 47 -24.92 -3.45 50.78
N ALA A 48 -24.54 -4.28 51.76
CA ALA A 48 -23.37 -4.06 52.59
C ALA A 48 -22.11 -3.88 51.73
N ALA A 49 -21.30 -2.88 52.07
CA ALA A 49 -19.98 -2.66 51.47
C ALA A 49 -18.98 -3.72 51.98
N GLY A 50 -19.20 -4.97 51.59
CA GLY A 50 -18.16 -5.99 51.63
C GLY A 50 -17.06 -5.58 50.66
N SER A 51 -15.88 -5.26 51.19
CA SER A 51 -14.69 -4.91 50.41
C SER A 51 -14.10 -6.14 49.71
N ALA A 52 -14.89 -6.74 48.80
CA ALA A 52 -14.41 -7.69 47.82
C ALA A 52 -13.56 -6.93 46.81
N GLU A 53 -12.32 -6.67 47.19
CA GLU A 53 -11.24 -6.17 46.35
C GLU A 53 -11.01 -7.20 45.23
N ARG A 54 -11.88 -7.18 44.20
CA ARG A 54 -11.77 -8.01 43.01
C ARG A 54 -10.56 -7.53 42.23
N ARG A 55 -9.39 -8.01 42.66
CA ARG A 55 -8.15 -8.06 41.91
C ARG A 55 -8.39 -8.85 40.64
N HIS A 56 -9.02 -8.19 39.67
CA HIS A 56 -8.86 -8.52 38.28
C HIS A 56 -7.38 -8.27 38.01
N GLY A 57 -6.58 -9.30 38.25
CA GLY A 57 -5.21 -9.33 37.80
C GLY A 57 -5.31 -9.19 36.29
N ILE A 58 -5.10 -7.98 35.80
CA ILE A 58 -4.89 -7.72 34.39
C ILE A 58 -3.57 -8.40 34.09
N SER A 59 -3.64 -9.69 33.76
CA SER A 59 -2.59 -10.38 33.06
C SER A 59 -2.41 -9.59 31.78
N SER A 60 -1.39 -8.72 31.79
CA SER A 60 -0.98 -7.96 30.63
C SER A 60 -0.36 -8.94 29.66
N THR A 61 -1.23 -9.67 28.95
CA THR A 61 -0.90 -10.38 27.73
C THR A 61 -0.55 -9.33 26.67
N VAL A 62 0.64 -8.75 26.82
CA VAL A 62 1.17 -7.73 25.92
C VAL A 62 1.14 -8.34 24.53
N ALA A 63 0.23 -7.85 23.69
CA ALA A 63 0.05 -8.36 22.35
C ALA A 63 1.38 -8.21 21.61
N LYS A 64 2.07 -9.34 21.38
CA LYS A 64 3.40 -9.37 20.77
C LYS A 64 3.33 -8.61 19.45
N ALA A 65 4.04 -7.49 19.35
CA ALA A 65 4.09 -6.68 18.15
C ALA A 65 4.70 -7.51 17.01
N ALA A 66 3.82 -8.07 16.15
CA ALA A 66 4.24 -8.97 15.09
C ALA A 66 5.18 -8.26 14.12
N THR A 67 6.28 -8.91 13.75
CA THR A 67 7.30 -8.26 12.92
C THR A 67 6.75 -7.91 11.54
N ARG A 68 7.36 -6.95 10.84
CA ARG A 68 6.98 -6.58 9.47
C ARG A 68 6.98 -7.80 8.52
N ARG A 69 7.85 -8.79 8.78
CA ARG A 69 7.93 -10.06 8.05
C ARG A 69 6.71 -10.93 8.36
N GLU A 70 6.42 -11.22 9.63
CA GLU A 70 5.24 -12.00 10.05
C GLU A 70 3.93 -11.43 9.48
N ASN A 71 3.73 -10.12 9.65
CA ASN A 71 2.56 -9.42 9.11
C ASN A 71 2.44 -9.51 7.59
N ARG A 72 3.56 -9.53 6.86
CA ARG A 72 3.58 -9.76 5.39
C ARG A 72 3.23 -11.20 5.06
N THR A 73 3.79 -12.18 5.79
CA THR A 73 3.53 -13.61 5.58
C THR A 73 2.06 -13.95 5.82
N ALA A 74 1.46 -13.49 6.92
CA ALA A 74 0.03 -13.71 7.21
C ALA A 74 -0.91 -13.10 6.14
N ARG A 75 -0.56 -11.94 5.55
CA ARG A 75 -1.30 -11.37 4.41
C ARG A 75 -1.09 -12.18 3.13
N HIS A 76 0.11 -12.68 2.90
CA HIS A 76 0.48 -13.50 1.75
C HIS A 76 -0.33 -14.81 1.74
N GLU A 77 -0.32 -15.53 2.86
CA GLU A 77 -1.13 -16.74 3.08
C GLU A 77 -2.63 -16.47 2.86
N ARG A 78 -3.15 -15.35 3.38
CA ARG A 78 -4.56 -14.97 3.18
C ARG A 78 -4.91 -14.77 1.69
N VAL A 79 -4.00 -14.23 0.88
CA VAL A 79 -4.19 -14.12 -0.59
C VAL A 79 -4.13 -15.50 -1.24
N ARG A 80 -3.16 -16.33 -0.85
CA ARG A 80 -2.97 -17.69 -1.37
C ARG A 80 -4.12 -18.67 -1.05
N LYS A 81 -4.98 -18.38 -0.07
CA LYS A 81 -6.25 -19.12 0.12
C LYS A 81 -7.24 -18.96 -1.04
N LYS A 82 -7.09 -17.91 -1.86
CA LYS A 82 -7.94 -17.63 -3.04
C LYS A 82 -7.19 -17.79 -4.37
N VAL A 83 -5.89 -17.53 -4.38
CA VAL A 83 -5.05 -17.51 -5.58
C VAL A 83 -4.20 -18.78 -5.69
N HIS A 84 -4.66 -19.69 -6.56
CA HIS A 84 -4.02 -20.98 -6.86
C HIS A 84 -3.58 -21.01 -8.33
N GLY A 85 -2.40 -21.55 -8.60
CA GLY A 85 -1.89 -21.75 -9.96
C GLY A 85 -2.32 -23.10 -10.52
N THR A 86 -2.94 -23.09 -11.71
CA THR A 86 -3.20 -24.29 -12.51
C THR A 86 -2.21 -24.36 -13.68
N PRO A 87 -2.05 -25.50 -14.39
CA PRO A 87 -1.22 -25.55 -15.60
C PRO A 87 -1.70 -24.59 -16.70
N GLU A 88 -3.01 -24.35 -16.82
CA GLU A 88 -3.61 -23.40 -17.77
C GLU A 88 -3.42 -21.94 -17.34
N LYS A 89 -3.49 -21.67 -16.03
CA LYS A 89 -3.35 -20.34 -15.43
C LYS A 89 -2.36 -20.38 -14.26
N PRO A 90 -1.04 -20.38 -14.54
CA PRO A 90 -0.01 -20.40 -13.51
C PRO A 90 -0.08 -19.16 -12.60
N ARG A 91 0.41 -19.27 -11.37
CA ARG A 91 0.42 -18.17 -10.40
C ARG A 91 1.71 -17.36 -10.51
N MET A 92 1.59 -16.06 -10.80
CA MET A 92 2.71 -15.12 -10.73
C MET A 92 2.84 -14.52 -9.32
N SER A 93 3.84 -14.97 -8.57
CA SER A 93 4.16 -14.53 -7.22
C SER A 93 5.25 -13.46 -7.22
N ILE A 94 4.94 -12.29 -6.62
CA ILE A 94 5.86 -11.16 -6.53
C ILE A 94 6.49 -11.07 -5.14
N PHE A 95 7.81 -10.87 -5.07
CA PHE A 95 8.52 -10.58 -3.82
C PHE A 95 9.39 -9.33 -3.96
N ARG A 96 9.27 -8.42 -2.97
CA ARG A 96 10.02 -7.16 -2.91
C ARG A 96 10.83 -7.10 -1.62
N SER A 97 12.14 -7.24 -1.73
CA SER A 97 13.06 -6.97 -0.63
C SER A 97 13.32 -5.46 -0.50
N ASN A 98 14.25 -5.05 0.36
CA ASN A 98 14.62 -3.63 0.47
C ASN A 98 15.29 -3.14 -0.82
N LYS A 99 16.20 -3.95 -1.37
CA LYS A 99 17.01 -3.62 -2.55
C LYS A 99 16.50 -4.21 -3.86
N HIS A 100 15.87 -5.38 -3.85
CA HIS A 100 15.63 -6.16 -5.08
C HIS A 100 14.15 -6.53 -5.26
N LEU A 101 13.79 -6.78 -6.51
CA LEU A 101 12.48 -7.26 -6.91
C LEU A 101 12.63 -8.61 -7.62
N TYR A 102 11.79 -9.57 -7.23
CA TYR A 102 11.74 -10.92 -7.77
C TYR A 102 10.32 -11.25 -8.19
N VAL A 103 10.17 -11.91 -9.34
CA VAL A 103 8.92 -12.42 -9.88
C VAL A 103 9.13 -13.88 -10.27
N GLN A 104 8.17 -14.73 -9.91
CA GLN A 104 8.16 -16.15 -10.26
C GLN A 104 6.78 -16.53 -10.77
N VAL A 105 6.72 -17.28 -11.87
CA VAL A 105 5.51 -17.89 -12.41
C VAL A 105 5.55 -19.37 -12.10
N ILE A 106 4.58 -19.84 -11.32
CA ILE A 106 4.61 -21.16 -10.66
C ILE A 106 3.33 -21.94 -11.03
N ASP A 107 3.51 -23.19 -11.44
CA ASP A 107 2.45 -24.19 -11.50
C ASP A 107 2.41 -24.89 -10.13
N ASP A 108 1.33 -24.66 -9.36
CA ASP A 108 1.20 -25.23 -8.01
C ASP A 108 0.88 -26.73 -8.05
N THR A 109 0.39 -27.27 -9.17
CA THR A 109 0.08 -28.71 -9.31
C THR A 109 1.35 -29.56 -9.44
N LYS A 110 2.35 -29.04 -10.16
CA LYS A 110 3.67 -29.68 -10.34
C LYS A 110 4.73 -29.16 -9.36
N MET A 111 4.37 -28.17 -8.53
CA MET A 111 5.29 -27.41 -7.67
C MET A 111 6.52 -26.86 -8.42
N HIS A 112 6.32 -26.49 -9.70
CA HIS A 112 7.41 -26.15 -10.61
C HIS A 112 7.35 -24.68 -11.04
N THR A 113 8.51 -24.02 -11.05
CA THR A 113 8.63 -22.61 -11.47
C THR A 113 8.91 -22.56 -12.97
N LEU A 114 7.92 -22.13 -13.76
CA LEU A 114 7.98 -22.07 -15.22
C LEU A 114 8.89 -20.93 -15.70
N ALA A 115 8.78 -19.75 -15.09
CA ALA A 115 9.59 -18.59 -15.41
C ALA A 115 9.94 -17.78 -14.16
N ALA A 116 11.10 -17.14 -14.14
CA ALA A 116 11.54 -16.28 -13.05
C ALA A 116 12.33 -15.08 -13.58
N ALA A 117 11.98 -13.89 -13.11
CA ALA A 117 12.65 -12.64 -13.43
C ALA A 117 13.11 -11.96 -12.13
N SER A 118 14.30 -11.39 -12.14
CA SER A 118 14.82 -10.66 -10.96
C SER A 118 15.78 -9.56 -11.33
N THR A 119 15.83 -8.52 -10.50
CA THR A 119 16.80 -7.42 -10.65
C THR A 119 18.27 -7.83 -10.48
N LEU A 120 18.57 -9.11 -10.22
CA LEU A 120 19.92 -9.66 -10.17
C LEU A 120 20.33 -10.36 -11.49
N GLN A 121 19.41 -10.55 -12.44
CA GLN A 121 19.75 -11.08 -13.75
C GLN A 121 20.49 -10.01 -14.56
N LYS A 122 21.56 -10.42 -15.26
CA LYS A 122 22.45 -9.54 -16.05
C LYS A 122 21.68 -8.56 -16.94
N LEU A 123 20.74 -9.09 -17.72
CA LEU A 123 19.82 -8.35 -18.62
C LEU A 123 19.07 -7.17 -17.96
N ILE A 124 18.86 -7.21 -16.65
CA ILE A 124 18.14 -6.17 -15.90
C ILE A 124 19.13 -5.32 -15.08
N SER A 125 20.19 -5.93 -14.56
CA SER A 125 21.23 -5.25 -13.78
C SER A 125 22.01 -4.22 -14.61
N GLU A 126 22.34 -4.54 -15.86
CA GLU A 126 23.12 -3.66 -16.76
C GLU A 126 22.37 -2.38 -17.15
N GLY A 127 21.04 -2.35 -17.01
CA GLY A 127 20.19 -1.22 -17.35
C GLY A 127 19.52 -0.54 -16.15
N ALA A 128 19.92 -0.85 -14.91
CA ALA A 128 19.21 -0.39 -13.72
C ALA A 128 20.12 -0.24 -12.48
N ASP A 129 21.00 0.75 -12.50
CA ASP A 129 21.70 1.19 -11.28
C ASP A 129 20.75 1.95 -10.34
N TYR A 130 20.55 1.41 -9.14
CA TYR A 130 19.78 2.07 -8.07
C TYR A 130 20.48 1.88 -6.72
N THR A 131 20.73 2.99 -6.02
CA THR A 131 21.57 2.98 -4.80
C THR A 131 20.88 2.39 -3.57
N CYS A 132 19.57 2.65 -3.40
CA CYS A 132 18.84 2.33 -2.17
C CYS A 132 17.70 1.30 -2.33
N GLY A 133 17.12 1.13 -3.51
CA GLY A 133 16.06 0.16 -3.76
C GLY A 133 15.40 0.30 -5.13
N PRO A 134 14.53 -0.65 -5.51
CA PRO A 134 14.08 -0.76 -6.89
C PRO A 134 13.09 0.37 -7.20
N THR A 135 13.40 1.17 -8.23
CA THR A 135 12.55 2.27 -8.73
C THR A 135 11.33 1.72 -9.50
N ILE A 136 10.36 2.58 -9.83
CA ILE A 136 9.18 2.19 -10.62
C ILE A 136 9.59 1.69 -12.02
N GLU A 137 10.56 2.36 -12.66
CA GLU A 137 11.14 1.95 -13.95
C GLU A 137 11.74 0.54 -13.92
N VAL A 138 12.46 0.20 -12.84
CA VAL A 138 13.03 -1.14 -12.65
C VAL A 138 11.91 -2.19 -12.56
N ALA A 139 10.80 -1.85 -11.90
CA ALA A 139 9.64 -2.73 -11.82
C ALA A 139 8.95 -2.92 -13.18
N LYS A 140 8.91 -1.88 -14.04
CA LYS A 140 8.47 -2.01 -15.44
C LYS A 140 9.38 -2.97 -16.21
N LYS A 141 10.70 -2.73 -16.23
CA LYS A 141 11.70 -3.59 -16.92
C LYS A 141 11.60 -5.07 -16.51
N VAL A 142 11.40 -5.35 -15.21
CA VAL A 142 11.16 -6.72 -14.71
C VAL A 142 9.83 -7.30 -15.23
N GLY A 143 8.78 -6.47 -15.33
CA GLY A 143 7.50 -6.84 -15.94
C GLY A 143 7.60 -7.20 -17.42
N GLU A 144 8.39 -6.45 -18.21
CA GLU A 144 8.64 -6.78 -19.62
C GLU A 144 9.44 -8.09 -19.77
N ALA A 145 10.47 -8.27 -18.94
CA ALA A 145 11.34 -9.43 -18.97
C ALA A 145 10.58 -10.72 -18.62
N ILE A 146 9.76 -10.71 -17.56
CA ILE A 146 8.94 -11.88 -17.23
C ILE A 146 7.89 -12.15 -18.30
N ALA A 147 7.32 -11.11 -18.93
CA ALA A 147 6.33 -11.28 -19.99
C ALA A 147 6.91 -12.01 -21.21
N LYS A 148 8.05 -11.53 -21.73
CA LYS A 148 8.78 -12.17 -22.84
C LYS A 148 9.08 -13.64 -22.54
N SER A 149 9.63 -13.93 -21.35
CA SER A 149 9.90 -15.31 -20.91
C SER A 149 8.67 -16.20 -20.68
N CYS A 150 7.46 -15.63 -20.57
CA CYS A 150 6.21 -16.40 -20.52
C CYS A 150 5.67 -16.67 -21.92
N VAL A 151 5.72 -15.68 -22.82
CA VAL A 151 5.32 -15.81 -24.23
C VAL A 151 6.21 -16.84 -24.95
N GLU A 152 7.52 -16.82 -24.72
CA GLU A 152 8.47 -17.85 -25.18
C GLU A 152 8.09 -19.28 -24.76
N LYS A 153 7.33 -19.43 -23.66
CA LYS A 153 6.88 -20.71 -23.10
C LYS A 153 5.41 -21.01 -23.41
N GLY A 154 4.75 -20.19 -24.24
CA GLY A 154 3.35 -20.34 -24.61
C GLY A 154 2.35 -19.99 -23.50
N ILE A 155 2.77 -19.32 -22.43
CA ILE A 155 1.92 -18.98 -21.28
C ILE A 155 1.32 -17.59 -21.49
N THR A 156 0.02 -17.53 -21.83
CA THR A 156 -0.71 -16.28 -22.07
C THR A 156 -1.58 -15.83 -20.89
N GLN A 157 -2.16 -16.79 -20.15
CA GLN A 157 -3.02 -16.52 -18.99
C GLN A 157 -2.29 -16.81 -17.68
N VAL A 158 -2.39 -15.89 -16.72
CA VAL A 158 -1.68 -15.98 -15.43
C VAL A 158 -2.58 -15.49 -14.29
N CYS A 159 -2.39 -15.96 -13.06
CA CYS A 159 -3.06 -15.41 -11.88
C CYS A 159 -2.10 -14.53 -11.07
N PHE A 160 -2.48 -13.29 -10.79
CA PHE A 160 -1.61 -12.30 -10.16
C PHE A 160 -1.60 -12.40 -8.61
N ASP A 161 -0.51 -12.91 -8.03
CA ASP A 161 -0.24 -12.90 -6.59
C ASP A 161 0.66 -11.71 -6.20
N ARG A 162 0.01 -10.67 -5.66
CA ARG A 162 0.64 -9.44 -5.14
C ARG A 162 1.54 -9.62 -3.91
N GLY A 163 1.82 -10.84 -3.45
CA GLY A 163 2.92 -11.10 -2.53
C GLY A 163 2.68 -10.66 -1.07
N GLY A 164 1.44 -10.41 -0.66
CA GLY A 164 1.10 -9.82 0.65
C GLY A 164 1.40 -8.31 0.77
N TYR A 165 1.72 -7.63 -0.34
CA TYR A 165 1.86 -6.18 -0.44
C TYR A 165 0.56 -5.54 -1.01
N PRO A 166 0.33 -4.24 -0.81
CA PRO A 166 -0.77 -3.54 -1.47
C PRO A 166 -0.51 -3.37 -2.97
N TYR A 167 -1.58 -3.33 -3.77
CA TYR A 167 -1.50 -3.06 -5.20
C TYR A 167 -1.38 -1.54 -5.43
N HIS A 168 -0.15 -1.03 -5.44
CA HIS A 168 0.16 0.37 -5.68
C HIS A 168 1.59 0.54 -6.24
N GLY A 169 1.85 1.65 -6.93
CA GLY A 169 3.21 2.07 -7.32
C GLY A 169 3.97 0.98 -8.07
N ARG A 170 5.11 0.51 -7.53
CA ARG A 170 5.98 -0.50 -8.16
C ARG A 170 5.26 -1.81 -8.55
N ILE A 171 4.28 -2.26 -7.76
CA ILE A 171 3.56 -3.53 -8.03
C ILE A 171 2.50 -3.33 -9.11
N GLN A 172 1.90 -2.15 -9.14
CA GLN A 172 0.99 -1.73 -10.20
C GLN A 172 1.75 -1.53 -11.52
N ALA A 173 2.87 -0.81 -11.52
CA ALA A 173 3.67 -0.56 -12.72
C ALA A 173 4.27 -1.84 -13.34
N LEU A 174 4.61 -2.83 -12.50
CA LEU A 174 5.01 -4.16 -12.97
C LEU A 174 3.84 -4.89 -13.64
N ALA A 175 2.63 -4.76 -13.09
CA ALA A 175 1.43 -5.36 -13.65
C ALA A 175 1.00 -4.68 -14.96
N GLU A 176 1.07 -3.36 -15.03
CA GLU A 176 0.82 -2.57 -16.25
C GLU A 176 1.79 -2.99 -17.36
N ALA A 177 3.10 -3.03 -17.09
CA ALA A 177 4.09 -3.51 -18.06
C ALA A 177 3.83 -4.97 -18.50
N ALA A 178 3.51 -5.89 -17.57
CA ALA A 178 3.22 -7.27 -17.94
C ALA A 178 1.96 -7.41 -18.84
N ARG A 179 0.98 -6.51 -18.71
CA ARG A 179 -0.21 -6.46 -19.57
C ARG A 179 0.09 -5.85 -20.94
N GLU A 180 0.91 -4.78 -20.99
CA GLU A 180 1.39 -4.18 -22.24
C GLU A 180 2.15 -5.19 -23.12
N HIS A 181 2.94 -6.07 -22.49
CA HIS A 181 3.68 -7.16 -23.15
C HIS A 181 2.88 -8.47 -23.30
N GLY A 182 1.54 -8.42 -23.20
CA GLY A 182 0.65 -9.48 -23.68
C GLY A 182 0.20 -10.55 -22.68
N LEU A 183 0.47 -10.42 -21.37
CA LEU A 183 -0.09 -11.35 -20.38
C LEU A 183 -1.50 -10.94 -19.93
N LEU A 184 -2.39 -11.91 -19.88
CA LEU A 184 -3.79 -11.76 -19.48
C LEU A 184 -3.98 -12.20 -18.02
N PHE A 185 -4.28 -11.26 -17.12
CA PHE A 185 -4.54 -11.51 -15.69
C PHE A 185 -5.37 -10.42 -15.00
#